data_AF-A0A2M7Q820-F1
#
_entry.id   AF-A0A2M7Q820-F1
#
_cell.length_a   1.000
_cell.length_b   1.000
_cell.length_c   1.000
_cell.angle_alpha   90.00
_cell.angle_beta   90.00
_cell.angle_gamma   90.00
#
_symmetry.space_group_name_H-M   'P 1'
#
loop_
_entity.id
_entity.type
_entity.pdbx_description
1 polymer ?
#
loop_
_entity_poly.entity_id
_entity_poly.type
_entity_poly.pdbx_seq_one_letter_code
_entity_poly.pdbx_strand_id
1 'polypeptide(L)'
;MKLAGKLKIGLDKKFQKALKTPASFDFFVAIHDFVEYIEAHSSLLDNLSSRTKLNRELNIPKKYAYLKQIYQGLEDADNKSNVDLGHTRYTVILELNKIKNKDVSESNSFWKKRELIRRLTGEIYNRLNPDVV
;
A
#
# COMPACT_ATOMS: atom_id res chain seq x y z
N MET A 1 -7.93 10.19 -18.20
CA MET A 1 -8.36 11.28 -17.30
C MET A 1 -7.10 11.90 -16.74
N LYS A 2 -6.85 13.19 -16.97
CA LYS A 2 -5.59 13.84 -16.57
C LYS A 2 -5.65 14.19 -15.10
N LEU A 3 -4.68 13.73 -14.29
CA LEU A 3 -4.58 14.12 -12.89
C LEU A 3 -4.33 15.63 -12.78
N ALA A 4 -5.02 16.30 -11.85
CA ALA A 4 -4.70 17.67 -11.50
C ALA A 4 -3.22 17.76 -11.06
N GLY A 5 -2.51 18.82 -11.45
CA GLY A 5 -1.05 18.91 -11.27
C GLY A 5 -0.59 18.68 -9.82
N LYS A 6 -1.34 19.20 -8.84
CA LYS A 6 -1.04 19.00 -7.41
C LYS A 6 -1.21 17.53 -6.97
N LEU A 7 -2.26 16.85 -7.45
CA LEU A 7 -2.52 15.43 -7.16
C LEU A 7 -1.41 14.55 -7.73
N LYS A 8 -0.99 14.83 -8.98
CA LYS A 8 0.10 14.10 -9.63
C LYS A 8 1.41 14.26 -8.86
N ILE A 9 1.79 15.48 -8.48
CA ILE A 9 3.02 15.75 -7.73
C ILE A 9 3.01 15.06 -6.37
N GLY A 10 1.88 15.10 -5.65
CA GLY A 10 1.76 14.44 -4.36
C GLY A 10 1.87 12.91 -4.48
N LEU A 11 1.15 12.32 -5.43
CA LEU A 11 1.20 10.88 -5.70
C LEU A 11 2.62 10.44 -6.09
N ASP A 12 3.28 11.18 -6.97
CA ASP A 12 4.64 10.89 -7.40
C ASP A 12 5.64 10.95 -6.24
N LYS A 13 5.58 11.98 -5.39
CA LYS A 13 6.44 12.07 -4.21
C LYS A 13 6.30 10.85 -3.29
N LYS A 14 5.06 10.42 -3.03
CA LYS A 14 4.78 9.25 -2.17
C LYS A 14 5.26 7.95 -2.82
N PHE A 15 5.04 7.80 -4.12
CA PHE A 15 5.52 6.66 -4.90
C PHE A 15 7.05 6.57 -4.91
N GLN A 16 7.74 7.67 -5.21
CA GLN A 16 9.21 7.74 -5.24
C GLN A 16 9.80 7.43 -3.86
N LYS A 17 9.15 7.89 -2.78
CA LYS A 17 9.54 7.51 -1.41
C LYS A 17 9.46 6.00 -1.23
N ALA A 18 8.32 5.37 -1.56
CA ALA A 18 8.15 3.91 -1.44
C ALA A 18 9.16 3.09 -2.27
N LEU A 19 9.56 3.57 -3.45
CA LEU A 19 10.56 2.89 -4.27
C LEU A 19 11.98 3.01 -3.71
N LYS A 20 12.36 4.19 -3.23
CA LYS A 20 13.74 4.48 -2.77
C LYS A 20 14.01 3.97 -1.37
N THR A 21 12.97 3.78 -0.55
CA THR A 21 13.16 3.29 0.82
C THR A 21 13.72 1.86 0.80
N PRO A 22 14.86 1.62 1.46
CA PRO A 22 15.44 0.29 1.57
C PRO A 22 14.55 -0.64 2.38
N ALA A 23 14.72 -1.96 2.18
CA ALA A 23 14.00 -2.98 2.91
C ALA A 23 14.21 -2.83 4.43
N SER A 24 13.17 -2.35 5.11
CA SER A 24 13.16 -1.99 6.53
C SER A 24 11.72 -1.75 6.97
N PHE A 25 11.47 -1.49 8.25
CA PHE A 25 10.16 -1.03 8.70
C PHE A 25 9.72 0.26 8.00
N ASP A 26 10.67 1.18 7.72
CA ASP A 26 10.39 2.44 7.01
C ASP A 26 9.83 2.22 5.61
N PHE A 27 10.14 1.09 4.96
CA PHE A 27 9.53 0.73 3.69
C PHE A 27 8.01 0.54 3.84
N PHE A 28 7.56 -0.17 4.89
CA PHE A 28 6.14 -0.38 5.15
C PHE A 28 5.43 0.93 5.54
N VAL A 29 6.11 1.82 6.26
CA VAL A 29 5.62 3.19 6.52
C VAL A 29 5.48 3.98 5.21
N ALA A 30 6.44 3.85 4.28
CA ALA A 30 6.33 4.51 2.98
C ALA A 30 5.18 3.94 2.12
N ILE A 31 4.87 2.64 2.24
CA ILE A 31 3.67 2.04 1.62
C ILE A 31 2.40 2.57 2.25
N HIS A 32 2.35 2.69 3.58
CA HIS A 32 1.25 3.34 4.30
C HIS A 32 1.00 4.76 3.78
N ASP A 33 2.03 5.61 3.76
CA ASP A 33 1.92 6.98 3.27
C ASP A 33 1.42 7.09 1.82
N PHE A 34 1.76 6.10 0.98
CA PHE A 34 1.30 6.03 -0.40
C PHE A 34 -0.18 5.65 -0.49
N VAL A 35 -0.61 4.65 0.28
CA VAL A 35 -2.02 4.20 0.33
C VAL A 35 -2.89 5.28 0.97
N GLU A 36 -2.45 5.88 2.08
CA GLU A 36 -3.13 7.00 2.75
C GLU A 36 -3.40 8.14 1.76
N TYR A 37 -2.40 8.52 0.95
CA TYR A 37 -2.57 9.54 -0.07
C TYR A 37 -3.64 9.16 -1.11
N ILE A 38 -3.74 7.89 -1.49
CA ILE A 38 -4.80 7.43 -2.40
C ILE A 38 -6.16 7.48 -1.73
N GLU A 39 -6.28 6.97 -0.51
CA GLU A 39 -7.53 6.93 0.25
C GLU A 39 -8.09 8.34 0.54
N ALA A 40 -7.21 9.33 0.77
CA ALA A 40 -7.58 10.72 1.00
C ALA A 40 -8.13 11.43 -0.26
N HIS A 41 -8.00 10.84 -1.46
CA HIS A 41 -8.44 11.46 -2.71
C HIS A 41 -9.37 10.52 -3.49
N SER A 42 -10.69 10.75 -3.35
CA SER A 42 -11.74 9.95 -3.98
C SER A 42 -11.54 9.71 -5.48
N SER A 43 -11.07 10.73 -6.22
CA SER A 43 -10.76 10.59 -7.65
C SER A 43 -9.71 9.54 -7.97
N LEU A 44 -8.75 9.27 -7.07
CA LEU A 44 -7.77 8.20 -7.24
C LEU A 44 -8.41 6.84 -6.96
N LEU A 45 -9.21 6.74 -5.89
CA LEU A 45 -9.95 5.52 -5.55
C LEU A 45 -10.90 5.08 -6.67
N ASP A 46 -11.65 6.01 -7.25
CA ASP A 46 -12.56 5.72 -8.36
C ASP A 46 -11.82 5.10 -9.56
N ASN A 47 -10.59 5.56 -9.82
CA ASN A 47 -9.75 5.03 -10.89
C ASN A 47 -9.21 3.61 -10.64
N LEU A 48 -9.25 3.13 -9.39
CA LEU A 48 -8.88 1.76 -8.99
C LEU A 48 -10.10 0.82 -8.88
N SER A 49 -11.30 1.35 -9.06
CA SER A 49 -12.55 0.60 -8.92
C SER A 49 -12.64 -0.61 -9.84
N SER A 50 -13.24 -1.70 -9.36
CA SER A 50 -13.55 -2.90 -10.15
C SER A 50 -14.61 -2.66 -11.23
N ARG A 51 -15.29 -1.50 -11.22
CA ARG A 51 -16.30 -1.15 -12.24
C ARG A 51 -15.69 -1.07 -13.64
N THR A 52 -14.44 -0.62 -13.75
CA THR A 52 -13.72 -0.56 -15.03
C THR A 52 -13.31 -1.96 -15.48
N LYS A 53 -13.58 -2.32 -16.74
CA LYS A 53 -13.19 -3.62 -17.33
C LYS A 53 -11.67 -3.88 -17.23
N LEU A 54 -10.86 -2.89 -17.62
CA LEU A 54 -9.40 -2.97 -17.55
C LEU A 54 -8.89 -3.26 -16.13
N ASN A 55 -9.52 -2.69 -15.09
CA ASN A 55 -9.13 -2.93 -13.70
C ASN A 55 -9.41 -4.36 -13.25
N ARG A 56 -10.47 -4.98 -13.78
CA ARG A 56 -10.79 -6.40 -13.52
C ARG A 56 -9.78 -7.31 -14.20
N GLU A 57 -9.50 -7.06 -15.48
CA GLU A 57 -8.53 -7.83 -16.26
C GLU A 57 -7.12 -7.77 -15.66
N LEU A 58 -6.71 -6.59 -15.19
CA LEU A 58 -5.41 -6.40 -14.53
C LEU A 58 -5.42 -6.73 -13.04
N ASN A 59 -6.57 -7.15 -12.49
CA ASN A 59 -6.77 -7.48 -11.08
C ASN A 59 -6.33 -6.37 -10.10
N ILE A 60 -6.52 -5.10 -10.50
CA ILE A 60 -6.15 -3.90 -9.73
C ILE A 60 -6.78 -3.89 -8.33
N PRO A 61 -8.07 -4.21 -8.14
CA PRO A 61 -8.68 -4.19 -6.81
C PRO A 61 -8.00 -5.15 -5.83
N LYS A 62 -7.62 -6.35 -6.27
CA LYS A 62 -6.95 -7.34 -5.40
C LYS A 62 -5.52 -6.90 -5.05
N LYS A 63 -4.79 -6.35 -6.03
CA LYS A 63 -3.44 -5.81 -5.83
C LYS A 63 -3.46 -4.65 -4.84
N TYR A 64 -4.40 -3.72 -5.01
CA TYR A 64 -4.58 -2.59 -4.10
C TYR A 64 -5.02 -3.03 -2.70
N ALA A 65 -5.95 -3.99 -2.61
CA ALA A 65 -6.38 -4.56 -1.33
C ALA A 65 -5.20 -5.16 -0.54
N TYR A 66 -4.22 -5.75 -1.22
CA TYR A 66 -3.01 -6.26 -0.56
C TYR A 66 -2.14 -5.14 0.03
N LEU A 67 -1.96 -4.03 -0.69
CA LEU A 67 -1.28 -2.84 -0.14
C LEU A 67 -2.07 -2.23 1.03
N LYS A 68 -3.40 -2.25 0.94
CA LYS A 68 -4.30 -1.72 1.97
C LYS A 68 -4.23 -2.50 3.28
N GLN A 69 -3.83 -3.77 3.26
CA GLN A 69 -3.56 -4.52 4.50
C GLN A 69 -2.42 -3.90 5.32
N ILE A 70 -1.37 -3.40 4.66
CA ILE A 70 -0.24 -2.73 5.35
C ILE A 70 -0.71 -1.41 5.96
N TYR A 71 -1.48 -0.62 5.20
CA TYR A 71 -2.11 0.60 5.68
C TYR A 71 -2.96 0.34 6.93
N GLN A 72 -3.93 -0.58 6.83
CA GLN A 72 -4.81 -0.94 7.95
C GLN A 72 -4.02 -1.51 9.15
N GLY A 73 -3.02 -2.35 8.90
CA GLY A 73 -2.21 -2.93 9.97
C GLY A 73 -1.39 -1.90 10.75
N LEU A 74 -0.93 -0.83 10.10
CA LEU A 74 -0.23 0.26 10.78
C LEU A 74 -1.21 1.17 11.54
N GLU A 75 -2.37 1.48 10.96
CA GLU A 75 -3.44 2.24 11.63
C GLU A 75 -3.97 1.48 12.87
N ASP A 76 -4.18 0.18 12.76
CA ASP A 76 -4.65 -0.66 13.87
C ASP A 76 -3.57 -0.88 14.94
N ALA A 77 -2.28 -0.84 14.58
CA ALA A 77 -1.18 -0.94 15.55
C ALA A 77 -0.99 0.33 16.38
N ASP A 78 -1.30 1.50 15.81
CA ASP A 78 -1.23 2.78 16.51
C ASP A 78 -2.46 3.02 17.39
N ASN A 79 -3.63 2.56 16.93
CA ASN A 79 -4.86 2.61 17.70
C ASN A 79 -4.91 1.50 18.76
N LYS A 80 -4.77 1.88 20.04
CA LYS A 80 -4.98 0.98 21.22
C LYS A 80 -6.45 0.61 21.43
N SER A 81 -7.18 0.33 20.37
CA SER A 81 -8.59 -0.03 20.44
C SER A 81 -8.70 -1.47 20.96
N ASN A 82 -9.42 -1.68 22.06
CA ASN A 82 -9.74 -3.00 22.64
C ASN A 82 -10.77 -3.79 21.79
N VAL A 83 -10.87 -3.49 20.50
CA VAL A 83 -11.81 -4.13 19.58
C VAL A 83 -11.19 -5.39 19.02
N ASP A 84 -11.96 -6.48 18.94
CA ASP A 84 -11.54 -7.69 18.26
C ASP A 84 -11.36 -7.41 16.75
N LEU A 85 -10.11 -7.38 16.31
CA LEU A 85 -9.73 -7.04 14.92
C LEU A 85 -9.89 -8.24 13.96
N GLY A 86 -10.22 -9.42 14.48
CA GLY A 86 -10.20 -10.69 13.77
C GLY A 86 -8.78 -11.19 13.47
N HIS A 87 -8.69 -12.51 13.20
CA HIS A 87 -7.41 -13.23 13.04
C HIS A 87 -6.49 -12.63 11.97
N THR A 88 -7.05 -12.21 10.84
CA THR A 88 -6.29 -11.68 9.71
C THR A 88 -5.59 -10.36 10.05
N ARG A 89 -6.32 -9.39 10.63
CA ARG A 89 -5.73 -8.07 10.96
C ARG A 89 -4.73 -8.19 12.10
N TYR A 90 -5.04 -9.01 13.10
CA TYR A 90 -4.11 -9.29 14.19
C TYR A 90 -2.79 -9.90 13.68
N THR A 91 -2.86 -10.83 12.74
CA THR A 91 -1.66 -11.42 12.11
C THR A 91 -0.83 -10.36 11.40
N VAL A 92 -1.46 -9.46 10.66
CA VAL A 92 -0.76 -8.36 9.98
C VAL A 92 -0.02 -7.47 10.98
N ILE A 93 -0.66 -7.08 12.08
CA ILE A 93 -0.05 -6.26 13.14
C ILE A 93 1.15 -6.97 13.75
N LEU A 94 1.01 -8.26 14.07
CA LEU A 94 2.12 -9.06 14.60
C LEU A 94 3.31 -9.10 13.65
N GLU A 95 3.07 -9.30 12.35
CA GLU A 95 4.13 -9.32 11.35
C GLU A 95 4.83 -7.96 11.22
N LEU A 96 4.07 -6.86 11.21
CA LEU A 96 4.63 -5.50 11.15
C LEU A 96 5.43 -5.16 12.42
N ASN A 97 4.96 -5.56 13.60
CA ASN A 97 5.67 -5.37 14.86
C ASN A 97 6.99 -6.16 14.91
N LYS A 98 7.01 -7.39 14.40
CA LYS A 98 8.25 -8.15 14.24
C LYS A 98 9.26 -7.41 13.35
N ILE A 99 8.79 -6.88 12.22
CA ILE A 99 9.63 -6.08 11.31
C ILE A 99 10.15 -4.81 12.02
N LYS A 100 9.29 -4.10 12.76
CA LYS A 100 9.66 -2.92 13.55
C LYS A 100 10.76 -3.23 14.57
N ASN A 101 10.66 -4.38 15.24
CA ASN A 101 11.61 -4.84 16.25
C ASN A 101 12.87 -5.50 15.64
N LYS A 102 13.04 -5.47 14.31
CA LYS A 102 14.13 -6.14 13.57
C LYS A 102 14.16 -7.66 13.74
N ASP A 103 13.07 -8.25 14.21
CA ASP A 103 12.85 -9.70 14.29
C ASP A 103 12.34 -10.21 12.92
N VAL A 104 13.15 -10.00 11.90
CA VAL A 104 12.80 -10.35 10.51
C VAL A 104 13.39 -11.69 10.13
N SER A 105 12.56 -12.52 9.53
CA SER A 105 12.98 -13.78 8.93
C SER A 105 12.15 -14.06 7.67
N GLU A 106 12.59 -15.01 6.86
CA GLU A 106 11.85 -15.43 5.66
C GLU A 106 10.54 -16.16 5.98
N SER A 107 10.21 -16.39 7.26
CA SER A 107 8.87 -16.84 7.67
C SER A 107 7.87 -15.68 7.84
N ASN A 108 8.35 -14.42 7.92
CA ASN A 108 7.49 -13.24 7.89
C ASN A 108 7.06 -12.97 6.43
N SER A 109 5.75 -13.14 6.15
CA SER A 109 5.15 -13.08 4.83
C SER A 109 5.33 -11.70 4.18
N PHE A 110 5.13 -10.62 4.94
CA PHE A 110 5.35 -9.25 4.43
C PHE A 110 6.82 -8.97 4.13
N TRP A 111 7.72 -9.39 5.02
CA TRP A 111 9.15 -9.23 4.81
C TRP A 111 9.62 -10.01 3.58
N LYS A 112 9.20 -11.27 3.45
CA LYS A 112 9.50 -12.12 2.29
C LYS A 112 8.95 -11.54 0.99
N LYS A 113 7.75 -10.95 1.03
CA LYS A 113 7.06 -10.38 -0.14
C LYS A 113 7.34 -8.89 -0.36
N ARG A 114 8.34 -8.29 0.30
CA ARG A 114 8.69 -6.86 0.14
C ARG A 114 8.91 -6.42 -1.31
N GLU A 115 9.59 -7.24 -2.12
CA GLU A 115 9.80 -6.93 -3.54
C GLU A 115 8.49 -7.05 -4.36
N LEU A 116 7.62 -8.00 -4.00
CA LEU A 116 6.27 -8.07 -4.57
C LEU A 116 5.47 -6.81 -4.21
N ILE A 117 5.53 -6.36 -2.95
CA ILE A 117 4.86 -5.13 -2.50
C ILE A 117 5.36 -3.93 -3.30
N ARG A 118 6.68 -3.77 -3.46
CA ARG A 118 7.27 -2.71 -4.27
C ARG A 118 6.78 -2.75 -5.72
N ARG A 119 6.74 -3.93 -6.33
CA ARG A 119 6.20 -4.13 -7.67
C ARG A 119 4.72 -3.73 -7.76
N LEU A 120 3.89 -4.18 -6.82
CA LEU A 120 2.46 -3.86 -6.79
C LEU A 120 2.23 -2.36 -6.63
N THR A 121 3.03 -1.67 -5.83
CA THR A 121 3.00 -0.21 -5.72
C THR A 121 3.25 0.47 -7.07
N GLY A 122 4.20 -0.04 -7.87
CA GLY A 122 4.42 0.43 -9.24
C GLY A 122 3.23 0.18 -10.16
N GLU A 123 2.62 -1.01 -10.08
CA GLU A 123 1.44 -1.34 -10.89
C GLU A 123 0.24 -0.44 -10.55
N ILE A 124 0.02 -0.14 -9.27
CA ILE A 124 -1.02 0.79 -8.82
C ILE A 124 -0.71 2.22 -9.26
N TYR A 125 0.53 2.68 -9.10
CA TYR A 125 0.95 4.01 -9.53
C TYR A 125 0.74 4.22 -11.04
N ASN A 126 1.20 3.27 -11.87
CA ASN A 126 1.04 3.34 -13.33
C ASN A 126 -0.44 3.38 -13.72
N ARG A 127 -1.30 2.68 -12.97
CA ARG A 127 -2.73 2.71 -13.23
C ARG A 127 -3.37 4.07 -12.93
N LEU A 128 -2.91 4.72 -11.86
CA LEU A 128 -3.38 6.05 -11.44
C LEU A 128 -2.81 7.18 -12.30
N ASN A 129 -1.61 6.98 -12.87
CA ASN A 129 -0.90 7.95 -13.69
C ASN A 129 -0.47 7.31 -15.03
N PRO A 130 -1.41 7.12 -15.97
CA PRO A 130 -1.15 6.43 -17.25
C PRO A 130 -0.23 7.21 -18.21
N ASP A 131 0.06 8.49 -17.94
CA ASP A 131 0.97 9.34 -18.71
C ASP A 131 2.48 9.02 -18.50
N VAL A 132 2.83 7.93 -17.81
CA VAL A 132 4.23 7.54 -17.49
C VAL A 132 4.70 6.35 -18.34
N VAL A 133 4.08 6.11 -19.49
CA VAL A 133 4.52 5.11 -20.48
C VAL A 133 4.71 5.77 -21.84
#